data_AF-A0A0W8DLA9-F1
#
_entry.id   AF-A0A0W8DLA9-F1
#
_cell.length_a   1.000
_cell.length_b   1.000
_cell.length_c   1.000
_cell.angle_alpha   90.00
_cell.angle_beta   90.00
_cell.angle_gamma   90.00
#
_symmetry.space_group_name_H-M   'P 1'
#
loop_
_entity.id
_entity.type
_entity.pdbx_description
1 polymer ?
#
loop_
_entity_poly.entity_id
_entity_poly.type
_entity_poly.pdbx_seq_one_letter_code
_entity_poly.pdbx_strand_id
1 'polypeptide(L)'
;MSDAEEEPSNQRALLIPVKNSEQAVEVFVDELPEDVNDIIDILRAEVAPLDVWLQFAVEYYNQGHVAQFQEILAVASEPGIEEIYKDNASRMCRIKFFIALASHAVNAMWNEEDEKKREAISQRAVGFFQRADRLDHQHPMTLVGKALMFMAKNEDDRADRFIKSVLISNKTNLPAILGKALLLYRKKQYKDAKKLYLEAIKLHPRSPQAANMRMCFAYCCYHLGAVEKARAVMKYTRLWTRPMWTQ
;
A
#
# COMPACT_ATOMS: atom_id res chain seq x y z
N MET A 1 -17.90 -23.70 -41.46
CA MET A 1 -17.27 -22.48 -40.93
C MET A 1 -17.87 -22.29 -39.56
N SER A 2 -17.20 -22.84 -38.55
CA SER A 2 -17.63 -22.71 -37.15
C SER A 2 -17.07 -21.40 -36.64
N ASP A 3 -17.97 -20.47 -36.32
CA ASP A 3 -17.67 -19.29 -35.53
C ASP A 3 -16.99 -19.75 -34.23
N ALA A 4 -15.72 -19.38 -34.08
CA ALA A 4 -15.05 -19.47 -32.81
C ALA A 4 -15.64 -18.36 -31.93
N GLU A 5 -16.52 -18.74 -31.01
CA GLU A 5 -16.86 -17.91 -29.87
C GLU A 5 -15.55 -17.64 -29.11
N GLU A 6 -14.97 -16.45 -29.32
CA GLU A 6 -13.91 -15.94 -28.45
C GLU A 6 -14.50 -15.90 -27.04
N GLU A 7 -13.96 -16.74 -26.14
CA GLU A 7 -14.27 -16.62 -24.72
C GLU A 7 -14.02 -15.17 -24.29
N PRO A 8 -14.91 -14.56 -23.48
CA PRO A 8 -14.68 -13.20 -23.01
C PRO A 8 -13.38 -13.21 -22.21
N SER A 9 -12.34 -12.65 -22.83
CA SER A 9 -11.12 -12.23 -22.16
C SER A 9 -11.55 -11.50 -20.89
N ASN A 10 -11.30 -12.10 -19.73
CA ASN A 10 -11.58 -11.50 -18.44
C ASN A 10 -10.51 -10.44 -18.14
N GLN A 11 -10.33 -9.52 -19.09
CA GLN A 11 -9.38 -8.42 -19.05
C GLN A 11 -9.91 -7.39 -18.06
N ARG A 12 -9.14 -7.17 -17.00
CA ARG A 12 -9.47 -6.20 -15.97
C ARG A 12 -9.25 -4.80 -16.56
N ALA A 13 -10.29 -3.98 -16.57
CA ALA A 13 -10.22 -2.58 -16.99
C ALA A 13 -10.35 -1.62 -15.80
N LEU A 14 -9.73 -0.44 -15.92
CA LEU A 14 -9.99 0.74 -15.09
C LEU A 14 -10.92 1.68 -15.85
N LEU A 15 -11.82 2.34 -15.13
CA LEU A 15 -12.86 3.19 -15.71
C LEU A 15 -12.60 4.65 -15.38
N ILE A 16 -12.59 5.50 -16.40
CA ILE A 16 -12.55 6.96 -16.26
C ILE A 16 -13.95 7.50 -16.58
N PRO A 17 -14.71 7.98 -15.59
CA PRO A 17 -16.03 8.58 -15.84
C PRO A 17 -15.90 9.79 -16.77
N VAL A 18 -16.74 9.84 -17.81
CA VAL A 18 -16.81 11.00 -18.71
C VAL A 18 -17.63 12.10 -18.06
N LYS A 19 -17.10 13.32 -18.08
CA LYS A 19 -17.70 14.48 -17.46
C LYS A 19 -19.08 14.77 -18.05
N ASN A 20 -20.07 14.95 -17.18
CA ASN A 20 -21.46 15.22 -17.54
C ASN A 20 -22.11 14.13 -18.41
N SER A 21 -21.64 12.89 -18.32
CA SER A 21 -22.17 11.73 -19.04
C SER A 21 -22.30 10.52 -18.10
N GLU A 22 -23.12 9.54 -18.48
CA GLU A 22 -23.16 8.22 -17.83
C GLU A 22 -22.12 7.25 -18.41
N GLN A 23 -21.36 7.69 -19.42
CA GLN A 23 -20.33 6.89 -20.07
C GLN A 23 -19.01 6.92 -19.28
N ALA A 24 -18.20 5.89 -19.48
CA ALA A 24 -16.83 5.83 -18.98
C ALA A 24 -15.89 5.37 -20.10
N VAL A 25 -14.67 5.90 -20.10
CA VAL A 25 -13.58 5.37 -20.91
C VAL A 25 -13.00 4.16 -20.20
N GLU A 26 -12.99 3.02 -20.88
CA GLU A 26 -12.37 1.80 -20.38
C GLU A 26 -10.90 1.77 -20.79
N VAL A 27 -10.02 1.56 -19.82
CA VAL A 27 -8.58 1.38 -20.06
C VAL A 27 -8.19 0.01 -19.52
N PHE A 28 -7.78 -0.89 -20.41
CA PHE A 28 -7.33 -2.21 -20.02
C PHE A 28 -6.00 -2.14 -19.29
N VAL A 29 -5.90 -2.89 -18.19
CA VAL A 29 -4.74 -2.85 -17.29
C VAL A 29 -3.47 -3.34 -17.97
N ASP A 30 -3.57 -4.27 -18.92
CA ASP A 30 -2.48 -4.80 -19.75
C ASP A 30 -2.08 -3.88 -20.92
N GLU A 31 -2.84 -2.81 -21.17
CA GLU A 31 -2.63 -1.85 -22.26
C GLU A 31 -2.42 -0.42 -21.75
N LEU A 32 -1.89 -0.26 -20.53
CA LEU A 32 -1.58 1.06 -19.99
C LEU A 32 -0.54 1.79 -20.87
N PRO A 33 -0.77 3.06 -21.23
CA PRO A 33 0.17 3.84 -22.03
C PRO A 33 1.56 3.93 -21.39
N GLU A 34 2.63 3.85 -22.20
CA GLU A 34 4.00 4.05 -21.72
C GLU A 34 4.24 5.50 -21.29
N ASP A 35 3.70 6.45 -22.07
CA ASP A 35 3.68 7.87 -21.71
C ASP A 35 2.52 8.12 -20.73
N VAL A 36 2.89 8.40 -19.48
CA VAL A 36 1.92 8.65 -18.41
C VAL A 36 1.12 9.94 -18.64
N ASN A 37 1.62 10.86 -19.47
CA ASN A 37 0.91 12.09 -19.78
C ASN A 37 -0.40 11.84 -20.51
N ASP A 38 -0.48 10.79 -21.34
CA ASP A 38 -1.72 10.41 -22.02
C ASP A 38 -2.84 10.12 -21.01
N ILE A 39 -2.51 9.40 -19.93
CA ILE A 39 -3.47 9.12 -18.85
C ILE A 39 -3.75 10.39 -18.03
N ILE A 40 -2.72 11.16 -17.67
CA ILE A 40 -2.89 12.38 -16.87
C ILE A 40 -3.79 13.40 -17.58
N ASP A 41 -3.63 13.57 -18.89
CA ASP A 41 -4.39 14.52 -19.69
C ASP A 41 -5.85 14.11 -19.79
N ILE A 42 -6.15 12.82 -19.98
CA ILE A 42 -7.52 12.30 -19.93
C ILE A 42 -8.14 12.53 -18.55
N LEU A 43 -7.43 12.18 -17.48
CA LEU A 43 -7.92 12.35 -16.11
C LEU A 43 -8.20 13.83 -15.77
N ARG A 44 -7.40 14.76 -16.29
CA ARG A 44 -7.61 16.21 -16.15
C ARG A 44 -8.80 16.70 -16.96
N ALA A 45 -8.89 16.30 -18.24
CA ALA A 45 -9.95 16.71 -19.15
C ALA A 45 -11.33 16.34 -18.59
N GLU A 46 -11.45 15.11 -18.07
CA GLU A 46 -12.69 14.61 -17.49
C GLU A 46 -12.92 15.02 -16.03
N VAL A 47 -11.96 15.72 -15.41
CA VAL A 47 -11.99 16.07 -13.98
C VAL A 47 -12.26 14.81 -13.15
N ALA A 48 -11.55 13.73 -13.47
CA ALA A 48 -11.81 12.41 -12.93
C ALA A 48 -11.65 12.41 -11.39
N PRO A 49 -12.50 11.67 -10.64
CA PRO A 49 -12.37 11.55 -9.19
C PRO A 49 -10.97 11.11 -8.75
N LEU A 50 -10.44 11.67 -7.66
CA LEU A 50 -9.07 11.40 -7.21
C LEU A 50 -8.82 9.93 -6.82
N ASP A 51 -9.85 9.15 -6.53
CA ASP A 51 -9.69 7.71 -6.34
C ASP A 51 -9.38 6.97 -7.66
N VAL A 52 -9.83 7.47 -8.81
CA VAL A 52 -9.46 6.94 -10.13
C VAL A 52 -7.99 7.21 -10.41
N TRP A 53 -7.50 8.43 -10.12
CA TRP A 53 -6.07 8.75 -10.17
C TRP A 53 -5.23 7.77 -9.32
N LEU A 54 -5.70 7.44 -8.11
CA LEU A 54 -5.04 6.45 -7.25
C LEU A 54 -4.99 5.07 -7.89
N GLN A 55 -6.08 4.63 -8.53
CA GLN A 55 -6.16 3.32 -9.16
C GLN A 55 -5.14 3.16 -10.29
N PHE A 56 -5.04 4.16 -11.19
CA PHE A 56 -4.02 4.16 -12.24
C PHE A 56 -2.60 4.17 -11.66
N ALA A 57 -2.33 5.04 -10.69
CA ALA A 57 -1.02 5.08 -10.05
C ALA A 57 -0.64 3.71 -9.44
N VAL A 58 -1.55 3.09 -8.68
CA VAL A 58 -1.34 1.77 -8.08
C VAL A 58 -1.12 0.70 -9.14
N GLU A 59 -1.80 0.79 -10.28
CA GLU A 59 -1.65 -0.18 -11.35
C GLU A 59 -0.28 -0.08 -12.02
N TYR A 60 0.17 1.12 -12.39
CA TYR A 60 1.55 1.34 -12.83
C TYR A 60 2.56 0.81 -11.80
N TYR A 61 2.32 1.06 -10.50
CA TYR A 61 3.20 0.56 -9.44
C TYR A 61 3.26 -0.97 -9.40
N ASN A 62 2.12 -1.66 -9.54
CA ASN A 62 2.06 -3.13 -9.53
C ASN A 62 2.80 -3.76 -10.71
N GLN A 63 2.87 -3.06 -11.83
CA GLN A 63 3.60 -3.48 -13.04
C GLN A 63 5.09 -3.07 -13.00
N GLY A 64 5.53 -2.39 -11.94
CA GLY A 64 6.93 -1.96 -11.77
C GLY A 64 7.24 -0.60 -12.40
N HIS A 65 6.25 0.08 -12.98
CA HIS A 65 6.35 1.43 -13.56
C HIS A 65 6.31 2.51 -12.45
N VAL A 66 7.35 2.52 -11.61
CA VAL A 66 7.44 3.39 -10.42
C VAL A 66 7.48 4.88 -10.78
N ALA A 67 8.10 5.24 -11.90
CA ALA A 67 8.18 6.64 -12.34
C ALA A 67 6.79 7.20 -12.66
N GLN A 68 5.98 6.45 -13.42
CA GLN A 68 4.61 6.79 -13.76
C GLN A 68 3.72 6.88 -12.51
N PHE A 69 3.85 5.94 -11.56
CA PHE A 69 3.20 6.03 -10.26
C PHE A 69 3.53 7.33 -9.53
N GLN A 70 4.80 7.73 -9.49
CA GLN A 70 5.23 8.96 -8.82
C GLN A 70 4.68 10.21 -9.51
N GLU A 71 4.69 10.23 -10.84
CA GLU A 71 4.25 11.37 -11.65
C GLU A 71 2.74 11.63 -11.48
N ILE A 72 1.90 10.59 -11.61
CA ILE A 72 0.45 10.70 -11.43
C ILE A 72 0.12 11.30 -10.05
N LEU A 73 0.76 10.78 -9.00
CA LEU A 73 0.51 11.25 -7.64
C LEU A 73 1.09 12.64 -7.37
N ALA A 74 2.20 13.01 -8.03
CA ALA A 74 2.78 14.34 -7.92
C ALA A 74 1.83 15.39 -8.51
N VAL A 75 1.36 15.16 -9.72
CA VAL A 75 0.38 16.01 -10.42
C VAL A 75 -0.93 16.12 -9.63
N ALA A 76 -1.48 14.99 -9.20
CA ALA A 76 -2.72 14.94 -8.40
C ALA A 76 -2.60 15.56 -7.00
N SER A 77 -1.40 16.00 -6.62
CA SER A 77 -1.10 16.62 -5.33
C SER A 77 -0.65 18.08 -5.42
N GLU A 78 -0.66 18.68 -6.61
CA GLU A 78 -0.29 20.09 -6.79
C GLU A 78 -1.20 21.05 -6.01
N PRO A 79 -0.72 22.24 -5.58
CA PRO A 79 -1.52 23.18 -4.78
C PRO A 79 -2.86 23.58 -5.41
N GLY A 80 -2.94 23.68 -6.74
CA GLY A 80 -4.16 24.06 -7.46
C GLY A 80 -5.26 22.98 -7.47
N ILE A 81 -4.94 21.74 -7.11
CA ILE A 81 -5.91 20.63 -7.12
C ILE A 81 -7.08 20.88 -6.15
N GLU A 82 -6.85 21.66 -5.10
CA GLU A 82 -7.85 22.02 -4.09
C GLU A 82 -8.98 22.91 -4.63
N GLU A 83 -8.70 23.67 -5.68
CA GLU A 83 -9.69 24.54 -6.32
C GLU A 83 -10.69 23.73 -7.16
N ILE A 84 -10.27 22.55 -7.62
CA ILE A 84 -11.07 21.63 -8.43
C ILE A 84 -11.80 20.63 -7.52
N TYR A 85 -11.09 20.05 -6.53
CA TYR A 85 -11.59 18.97 -5.69
C TYR A 85 -11.74 19.42 -4.22
N LYS A 86 -12.91 19.97 -3.88
CA LYS A 86 -13.19 20.60 -2.58
C LYS A 86 -13.84 19.68 -1.56
N ASP A 87 -14.33 18.52 -1.98
CA ASP A 87 -15.10 17.63 -1.14
C ASP A 87 -14.20 16.80 -0.19
N ASN A 88 -14.84 16.24 0.84
CA ASN A 88 -14.12 15.48 1.85
C ASN A 88 -13.55 14.16 1.31
N ALA A 89 -14.18 13.53 0.32
CA ALA A 89 -13.66 12.27 -0.25
C ALA A 89 -12.35 12.54 -1.01
N SER A 90 -12.28 13.64 -1.75
CA SER A 90 -11.05 14.12 -2.38
C SER A 90 -9.95 14.45 -1.36
N ARG A 91 -10.29 15.13 -0.25
CA ARG A 91 -9.35 15.35 0.86
C ARG A 91 -8.78 14.02 1.37
N MET A 92 -9.61 13.00 1.56
CA MET A 92 -9.15 11.67 1.98
C MET A 92 -8.28 10.99 0.92
N CYS A 93 -8.57 11.14 -0.36
CA CYS A 93 -7.74 10.61 -1.45
C CYS A 93 -6.36 11.26 -1.49
N ARG A 94 -6.27 12.58 -1.27
CA ARG A 94 -4.98 13.28 -1.16
C ARG A 94 -4.12 12.77 -0.01
N ILE A 95 -4.73 12.45 1.13
CA ILE A 95 -4.02 11.77 2.23
C ILE A 95 -3.45 10.43 1.74
N LYS A 96 -4.22 9.64 0.98
CA LYS A 96 -3.75 8.36 0.41
C LYS A 96 -2.59 8.57 -0.57
N PHE A 97 -2.60 9.62 -1.39
CA PHE A 97 -1.48 9.94 -2.29
C PHE A 97 -0.19 10.19 -1.52
N PHE A 98 -0.24 11.05 -0.51
CA PHE A 98 0.92 11.35 0.33
C PHE A 98 1.41 10.11 1.09
N ILE A 99 0.51 9.27 1.59
CA ILE A 99 0.88 8.01 2.25
C ILE A 99 1.51 7.04 1.26
N ALA A 100 1.00 6.93 0.02
CA ALA A 100 1.55 6.04 -0.98
C ALA A 100 2.97 6.46 -1.37
N LEU A 101 3.17 7.76 -1.66
CA LEU A 101 4.49 8.34 -1.93
C LEU A 101 5.46 8.17 -0.74
N ALA A 102 4.98 8.43 0.49
CA ALA A 102 5.77 8.23 1.70
C ALA A 102 6.12 6.75 1.93
N SER A 103 5.18 5.83 1.70
CA SER A 103 5.40 4.39 1.89
C SER A 103 6.40 3.85 0.87
N HIS A 104 6.35 4.32 -0.36
CA HIS A 104 7.36 4.01 -1.37
C HIS A 104 8.76 4.50 -0.93
N ALA A 105 8.87 5.75 -0.45
CA ALA A 105 10.12 6.28 0.07
C ALA A 105 10.61 5.48 1.29
N VAL A 106 9.73 5.14 2.23
CA VAL A 106 10.06 4.31 3.40
C VAL A 106 10.55 2.93 2.95
N ASN A 107 9.90 2.29 1.97
CA ASN A 107 10.36 1.02 1.43
C ASN A 107 11.77 1.13 0.82
N ALA A 108 12.07 2.23 0.13
CA ALA A 108 13.43 2.50 -0.34
C ALA A 108 14.41 2.66 0.83
N MET A 109 14.02 3.32 1.94
CA MET A 109 14.88 3.43 3.14
C MET A 109 15.23 2.07 3.75
N TRP A 110 14.30 1.10 3.75
CA TRP A 110 14.54 -0.24 4.29
C TRP A 110 15.57 -1.04 3.48
N ASN A 111 15.74 -0.71 2.20
CA ASN A 111 16.63 -1.41 1.28
C ASN A 111 17.90 -0.61 0.96
N GLU A 112 18.04 0.63 1.47
CA GLU A 112 19.17 1.51 1.18
C GLU A 112 20.27 1.35 2.24
N GLU A 113 21.45 0.92 1.80
CA GLU A 113 22.61 0.71 2.67
C GLU A 113 23.36 2.02 2.94
N ASP A 114 23.42 2.94 1.97
CA ASP A 114 24.13 4.21 2.10
C ASP A 114 23.36 5.16 3.02
N GLU A 115 24.00 5.57 4.11
CA GLU A 115 23.39 6.43 5.13
C GLU A 115 22.98 7.82 4.58
N LYS A 116 23.79 8.41 3.70
CA LYS A 116 23.50 9.73 3.12
C LYS A 116 22.30 9.66 2.18
N LYS A 117 22.24 8.64 1.33
CA LYS A 117 21.07 8.39 0.47
C LYS A 117 19.83 8.11 1.30
N ARG A 118 19.95 7.28 2.33
CA ARG A 118 18.85 6.95 3.25
C ARG A 118 18.30 8.19 3.95
N GLU A 119 19.17 9.11 4.38
CA GLU A 119 18.73 10.36 4.99
C GLU A 119 18.04 11.29 3.99
N ALA A 120 18.54 11.39 2.75
CA ALA A 120 17.86 12.15 1.69
C ALA A 120 16.46 11.57 1.38
N ILE A 121 16.32 10.24 1.32
CA ILE A 121 15.02 9.57 1.16
C ILE A 121 14.13 9.81 2.40
N SER A 122 14.71 9.79 3.60
CA SER A 122 14.00 10.10 4.86
C SER A 122 13.40 11.50 4.83
N GLN A 123 14.13 12.50 4.33
CA GLN A 123 13.63 13.87 4.23
C GLN A 123 12.44 13.96 3.27
N ARG A 124 12.49 13.25 2.14
CA ARG A 124 11.36 13.14 1.21
C ARG A 124 10.13 12.51 1.88
N ALA A 125 10.30 11.39 2.57
CA ALA A 125 9.22 10.70 3.28
C ALA A 125 8.58 11.61 4.35
N VAL A 126 9.39 12.33 5.12
CA VAL A 126 8.91 13.31 6.11
C VAL A 126 8.09 14.41 5.45
N GLY A 127 8.54 14.95 4.32
CA GLY A 127 7.79 15.97 3.57
C GLY A 127 6.39 15.51 3.16
N PHE A 128 6.25 14.28 2.69
CA PHE A 128 4.94 13.71 2.37
C PHE A 128 4.07 13.49 3.62
N PHE A 129 4.63 12.96 4.72
CA PHE A 129 3.88 12.82 5.96
C PHE A 129 3.40 14.16 6.53
N GLN A 130 4.22 15.21 6.46
CA GLN A 130 3.82 16.55 6.89
C GLN A 130 2.66 17.10 6.06
N ARG A 131 2.63 16.83 4.75
CA ARG A 131 1.51 17.21 3.88
C ARG A 131 0.24 16.43 4.24
N ALA A 132 0.36 15.12 4.52
CA ALA A 132 -0.75 14.32 5.04
C ALA A 132 -1.27 14.83 6.39
N ASP A 133 -0.38 15.21 7.32
CA ASP A 133 -0.75 15.71 8.65
C ASP A 133 -1.53 17.02 8.60
N ARG A 134 -1.23 17.91 7.64
CA ARG A 134 -2.01 19.14 7.44
C ARG A 134 -3.47 18.84 7.09
N LEU A 135 -3.72 17.71 6.45
CA LEU A 135 -5.07 17.25 6.10
C LEU A 135 -5.70 16.46 7.23
N ASP A 136 -4.97 15.56 7.90
CA ASP A 136 -5.42 14.87 9.11
C ASP A 136 -4.22 14.31 9.88
N HIS A 137 -3.94 14.93 11.03
CA HIS A 137 -2.81 14.57 11.88
C HIS A 137 -3.01 13.28 12.69
N GLN A 138 -4.24 12.78 12.83
CA GLN A 138 -4.56 11.51 13.52
C GLN A 138 -4.89 10.39 12.54
N HIS A 139 -4.71 10.61 11.24
CA HIS A 139 -5.04 9.61 10.24
C HIS A 139 -4.28 8.30 10.50
N PRO A 140 -4.96 7.17 10.77
CA PRO A 140 -4.33 5.94 11.25
C PRO A 140 -3.19 5.44 10.37
N MET A 141 -3.38 5.47 9.05
CA MET A 141 -2.37 5.00 8.09
C MET A 141 -1.15 5.91 8.03
N THR A 142 -1.31 7.22 8.27
CA THR A 142 -0.20 8.18 8.35
C THR A 142 0.67 7.86 9.57
N LEU A 143 0.04 7.61 10.72
CA LEU A 143 0.74 7.25 11.95
C LEU A 143 1.47 5.90 11.81
N VAL A 144 0.85 4.90 11.17
CA VAL A 144 1.51 3.61 10.86
C VAL A 144 2.69 3.81 9.91
N GLY A 145 2.53 4.61 8.84
CA GLY A 145 3.62 4.92 7.91
C GLY A 145 4.81 5.58 8.60
N LYS A 146 4.56 6.56 9.48
CA LYS A 146 5.59 7.18 10.33
C LYS A 146 6.28 6.16 11.23
N ALA A 147 5.53 5.24 11.83
CA ALA A 147 6.12 4.19 12.65
C ALA A 147 7.09 3.31 11.85
N LEU A 148 6.72 2.93 10.63
CA LEU A 148 7.59 2.16 9.73
C LEU A 148 8.84 2.95 9.31
N MET A 149 8.72 4.26 9.08
CA MET A 149 9.86 5.14 8.84
C MET A 149 10.82 5.18 10.04
N PHE A 150 10.30 5.36 11.26
CA PHE A 150 11.13 5.35 12.47
C PHE A 150 11.79 4.00 12.71
N MET A 151 11.11 2.89 12.42
CA MET A 151 11.72 1.55 12.45
C MET A 151 12.89 1.42 11.46
N ALA A 152 12.79 1.99 10.25
CA ALA A 152 13.88 2.02 9.27
C ALA A 152 15.09 2.84 9.76
N LYS A 153 14.86 3.85 10.60
CA LYS A 153 15.90 4.62 11.30
C LYS A 153 16.40 3.96 12.60
N ASN A 154 15.95 2.74 12.91
CA ASN A 154 16.21 2.04 14.17
C ASN A 154 15.70 2.76 15.44
N GLU A 155 14.74 3.68 15.29
CA GLU A 155 14.09 4.40 16.38
C GLU A 155 12.80 3.68 16.85
N ASP A 156 12.96 2.41 17.24
CA ASP A 156 11.86 1.49 17.55
C ASP A 156 10.92 1.99 18.66
N ASP A 157 11.42 2.73 19.65
CA ASP A 157 10.59 3.28 20.73
C ASP A 157 9.73 4.47 20.29
N ARG A 158 10.17 5.23 19.29
CA ARG A 158 9.33 6.27 18.68
C ARG A 158 8.23 5.63 17.84
N ALA A 159 8.59 4.61 17.06
CA ALA A 159 7.63 3.83 16.28
C ALA A 159 6.52 3.22 17.15
N ASP A 160 6.87 2.69 18.32
CA ASP A 160 5.90 2.10 19.26
C ASP A 160 4.81 3.09 19.70
N ARG A 161 5.18 4.35 19.94
CA ARG A 161 4.22 5.39 20.37
C ARG A 161 3.18 5.67 19.30
N PHE A 162 3.59 5.79 18.04
CA PHE A 162 2.67 6.00 16.92
C PHE A 162 1.71 4.82 16.75
N ILE A 163 2.23 3.59 16.80
CA ILE A 163 1.39 2.39 16.68
C ILE A 163 0.40 2.28 17.85
N LYS A 164 0.84 2.54 19.08
CA LYS A 164 -0.04 2.56 20.26
C LYS A 164 -1.16 3.58 20.10
N SER A 165 -0.87 4.78 19.59
CA SER A 165 -1.87 5.81 19.32
C SER A 165 -3.00 5.27 18.43
N VAL A 166 -2.65 4.57 17.36
CA VAL A 166 -3.63 3.97 16.43
C VAL A 166 -4.41 2.85 17.10
N LEU A 167 -3.75 1.96 17.83
CA LEU A 167 -4.41 0.81 18.48
C LEU A 167 -5.31 1.21 19.66
N ILE A 168 -5.07 2.36 20.29
CA ILE A 168 -5.97 2.94 21.30
C ILE A 168 -7.30 3.34 20.63
N SER A 169 -7.23 4.04 19.50
CA SER A 169 -8.43 4.49 18.77
C SER A 169 -9.14 3.35 18.04
N ASN A 170 -8.38 2.43 17.44
CA ASN A 170 -8.92 1.29 16.71
C ASN A 170 -8.05 0.04 16.93
N LYS A 171 -8.51 -0.80 17.87
CA LYS A 171 -7.84 -2.06 18.23
C LYS A 171 -7.77 -3.08 17.11
N THR A 172 -8.66 -3.02 16.12
CA THR A 172 -8.75 -3.98 15.00
C THR A 172 -8.10 -3.47 13.72
N ASN A 173 -7.41 -2.33 13.78
CA ASN A 173 -6.69 -1.76 12.64
C ASN A 173 -5.54 -2.70 12.21
N LEU A 174 -5.74 -3.38 11.08
CA LEU A 174 -4.80 -4.39 10.59
C LEU A 174 -3.37 -3.85 10.40
N PRO A 175 -3.14 -2.73 9.69
CA PRO A 175 -1.79 -2.16 9.52
C PRO A 175 -1.09 -1.86 10.85
N ALA A 176 -1.80 -1.36 11.86
CA ALA A 176 -1.22 -1.09 13.17
C ALA A 176 -0.87 -2.38 13.93
N ILE A 177 -1.72 -3.41 13.86
CA ILE A 177 -1.43 -4.74 14.45
C ILE A 177 -0.18 -5.33 13.81
N LEU A 178 -0.08 -5.27 12.48
CA LEU A 178 1.08 -5.79 11.74
C LEU A 178 2.34 -4.99 12.06
N GLY A 179 2.25 -3.66 12.14
CA GLY A 179 3.35 -2.79 12.56
C GLY A 179 3.83 -3.12 13.97
N LYS A 180 2.90 -3.37 14.91
CA LYS A 180 3.24 -3.80 16.28
C LYS A 180 3.93 -5.16 16.30
N ALA A 181 3.41 -6.12 15.53
CA ALA A 181 3.97 -7.46 15.43
C ALA A 181 5.39 -7.44 14.86
N LEU A 182 5.63 -6.63 13.82
CA LEU A 182 6.96 -6.42 13.24
C LEU A 182 7.93 -5.81 14.27
N LEU A 183 7.49 -4.80 15.02
CA LEU A 183 8.30 -4.19 16.06
C LEU A 183 8.69 -5.19 17.17
N LEU A 184 7.74 -6.01 17.63
CA LEU A 184 8.01 -7.07 18.60
C LEU A 184 8.98 -8.12 18.04
N TYR A 185 8.83 -8.48 16.77
CA TYR A 185 9.73 -9.40 16.09
C TYR A 185 11.17 -8.85 16.04
N ARG A 186 11.34 -7.56 15.68
CA ARG A 186 12.64 -6.86 15.72
C ARG A 186 13.26 -6.86 17.13
N LYS A 187 12.44 -6.66 18.16
CA LYS A 187 12.84 -6.75 19.58
C LYS A 187 13.07 -8.19 20.07
N LYS A 188 13.07 -9.20 19.19
CA LYS A 188 13.21 -10.64 19.49
C LYS A 188 12.12 -11.19 20.42
N GLN A 189 11.00 -10.49 20.57
CA GLN A 189 9.84 -10.90 21.35
C GLN A 189 8.91 -11.79 20.50
N TYR A 190 9.45 -12.91 20.01
CA TYR A 190 8.78 -13.76 19.02
C TYR A 190 7.47 -14.37 19.52
N LYS A 191 7.35 -14.64 20.83
CA LYS A 191 6.12 -15.20 21.43
C LYS A 191 4.94 -14.24 21.27
N ASP A 192 5.15 -12.95 21.51
CA ASP A 192 4.09 -11.95 21.43
C ASP A 192 3.85 -11.49 20.00
N ALA A 193 4.90 -11.37 19.18
CA ALA A 193 4.76 -11.16 17.74
C ALA A 193 3.89 -12.25 17.08
N LYS A 194 4.11 -13.53 17.44
CA LYS A 194 3.32 -14.66 16.96
C LYS A 194 1.83 -14.53 17.30
N LYS A 195 1.50 -14.07 18.51
CA LYS A 195 0.09 -13.88 18.93
C LYS A 195 -0.59 -12.82 18.08
N LEU A 196 0.08 -11.69 17.85
CA LEU A 196 -0.48 -10.60 17.03
C LEU A 196 -0.65 -11.01 15.56
N TYR A 197 0.30 -11.73 14.97
CA TYR A 197 0.12 -12.24 13.60
C TYR A 197 -1.05 -13.23 13.51
N LEU A 198 -1.22 -14.09 14.52
CA LEU A 198 -2.37 -15.00 14.56
C LEU A 198 -3.69 -14.25 14.71
N GLU A 199 -3.73 -13.20 15.54
CA GLU A 199 -4.90 -12.32 15.67
C GLU A 199 -5.23 -11.62 14.36
N ALA A 200 -4.23 -11.05 13.68
CA ALA A 200 -4.40 -10.41 12.38
C ALA A 200 -4.98 -11.37 11.32
N ILE A 201 -4.50 -12.63 11.27
CA ILE A 201 -5.03 -13.67 10.36
C ILE A 201 -6.49 -14.00 10.68
N LYS A 202 -6.86 -14.06 11.97
CA LYS A 202 -8.24 -14.35 12.40
C LYS A 202 -9.19 -13.21 12.08
N LEU A 203 -8.76 -11.97 12.29
CA LEU A 203 -9.57 -10.78 12.03
C LEU A 203 -9.75 -10.53 10.53
N HIS A 204 -8.72 -10.81 9.72
CA HIS A 204 -8.69 -10.48 8.30
C HIS A 204 -8.30 -11.69 7.43
N PRO A 205 -9.08 -12.78 7.42
CA PRO A 205 -8.70 -14.03 6.76
C PRO A 205 -8.62 -13.93 5.22
N ARG A 206 -9.36 -12.98 4.63
CA ARG A 206 -9.43 -12.73 3.18
C ARG A 206 -8.61 -11.51 2.74
N SER A 207 -7.79 -10.95 3.62
CA SER A 207 -6.91 -9.82 3.25
C SER A 207 -5.93 -10.26 2.15
N PRO A 208 -5.63 -9.38 1.16
CA PRO A 208 -4.57 -9.64 0.18
C PRO A 208 -3.20 -9.91 0.83
N GLN A 209 -2.97 -9.39 2.04
CA GLN A 209 -1.75 -9.59 2.82
C GLN A 209 -1.76 -10.91 3.62
N ALA A 210 -2.81 -11.74 3.53
CA ALA A 210 -2.94 -12.94 4.36
C ALA A 210 -1.81 -13.95 4.14
N ALA A 211 -1.26 -14.04 2.93
CA ALA A 211 -0.05 -14.84 2.68
C ALA A 211 1.16 -14.29 3.47
N ASN A 212 1.42 -12.99 3.40
CA ASN A 212 2.50 -12.35 4.15
C ASN A 212 2.32 -12.51 5.67
N MET A 213 1.10 -12.37 6.19
CA MET A 213 0.80 -12.60 7.60
C MET A 213 1.14 -14.02 8.04
N ARG A 214 0.78 -15.03 7.22
CA ARG A 214 1.10 -16.44 7.49
C ARG A 214 2.60 -16.70 7.43
N MET A 215 3.32 -16.07 6.50
CA MET A 215 4.79 -16.14 6.45
C MET A 215 5.42 -15.56 7.71
N CYS A 216 5.01 -14.35 8.14
CA CYS A 216 5.48 -13.75 9.39
C CYS A 216 5.19 -14.63 10.63
N PHE A 217 3.99 -15.22 10.69
CA PHE A 217 3.65 -16.20 11.72
C PHE A 217 4.59 -17.43 11.71
N ALA A 218 4.91 -17.94 10.52
CA ALA A 218 5.83 -19.05 10.37
C ALA A 218 7.26 -18.69 10.79
N TYR A 219 7.76 -17.50 10.44
CA TYR A 219 9.05 -17.00 10.91
C TYR A 219 9.10 -16.92 12.44
N CYS A 220 8.05 -16.40 13.09
CA CYS A 220 7.97 -16.43 14.56
C CYS A 220 8.01 -17.86 15.12
N CYS A 221 7.34 -18.83 14.49
CA CYS A 221 7.40 -20.24 14.91
C CYS A 221 8.82 -20.82 14.77
N TYR A 222 9.51 -20.48 13.69
CA TYR A 222 10.88 -20.91 13.43
C TYR A 222 11.85 -20.42 14.51
N HIS A 223 11.82 -19.14 14.86
CA HIS A 223 12.66 -18.58 15.93
C HIS A 223 12.33 -19.12 17.33
N LEU A 224 11.15 -19.69 17.52
CA LEU A 224 10.75 -20.36 18.76
C LEU A 224 11.11 -21.86 18.78
N GLY A 225 11.82 -22.37 17.77
CA GLY A 225 12.21 -23.77 17.65
C GLY A 225 11.12 -24.71 17.12
N ALA A 226 9.93 -24.19 16.78
CA ALA A 226 8.83 -24.97 16.22
C ALA A 226 8.98 -25.12 14.69
N VAL A 227 10.10 -25.71 14.25
CA VAL A 227 10.53 -25.75 12.85
C VAL A 227 9.55 -26.51 11.95
N GLU A 228 9.05 -27.66 12.38
CA GLU A 228 8.09 -28.44 11.58
C GLU A 228 6.78 -27.69 11.34
N LYS A 229 6.30 -26.97 12.37
CA LYS A 229 5.11 -26.12 12.24
C LYS A 229 5.37 -24.95 11.28
N ALA A 230 6.52 -24.32 11.36
CA ALA A 230 6.91 -23.24 10.46
C ALA A 230 6.94 -23.73 9.00
N ARG A 231 7.58 -24.88 8.74
CA ARG A 231 7.68 -25.49 7.41
C ARG A 231 6.30 -25.83 6.83
N ALA A 232 5.41 -26.42 7.64
CA ALA A 232 4.06 -26.74 7.21
C ALA A 232 3.27 -25.49 6.79
N VAL A 233 3.34 -24.41 7.57
CA VAL A 233 2.66 -23.14 7.26
C VAL A 233 3.25 -22.47 6.03
N MET A 234 4.57 -22.48 5.85
CA MET A 234 5.23 -21.92 4.66
C MET A 234 4.83 -22.69 3.39
N LYS A 235 4.80 -24.04 3.46
CA LYS A 235 4.35 -24.89 2.35
C LYS A 235 2.90 -24.60 1.99
N TYR A 236 2.02 -24.54 2.99
CA TYR A 236 0.62 -24.17 2.78
C TYR A 236 0.51 -22.79 2.12
N THR A 237 1.21 -21.78 2.63
CA THR A 237 1.11 -20.42 2.11
C THR A 237 1.55 -20.31 0.65
N ARG A 238 2.61 -21.02 0.25
CA ARG A 238 3.10 -21.04 -1.15
C ARG A 238 2.07 -21.62 -2.13
N LEU A 239 1.23 -22.55 -1.69
CA LEU A 239 0.17 -23.13 -2.53
C LEU A 239 -0.95 -22.12 -2.81
N TRP A 240 -1.19 -21.18 -1.89
CA TRP A 240 -2.23 -20.14 -2.03
C TRP A 240 -1.75 -18.88 -2.75
N THR A 241 -0.44 -18.73 -2.95
CA THR A 241 0.15 -17.64 -3.74
C THR A 241 0.41 -18.03 -5.20
N ARG A 242 0.18 -19.29 -5.58
CA ARG A 242 0.27 -19.70 -6.99
C ARG A 242 -0.98 -19.21 -7.74
N PRO A 243 -0.82 -18.56 -8.91
CA PRO A 243 -1.95 -18.28 -9.79
C PRO A 243 -2.71 -19.58 -10.11
N MET A 244 -4.04 -19.54 -10.08
CA MET A 244 -4.92 -20.70 -10.31
C MET A 244 -4.66 -21.41 -11.66
N TRP A 245 -4.00 -20.76 -12.61
CA TRP A 245 -3.64 -21.30 -13.93
C TRP A 245 -2.43 -22.24 -13.95
N THR A 246 -1.90 -22.63 -12.78
CA THR A 246 -0.75 -23.56 -12.66
C THR A 246 -1.12 -24.92 -12.05
N GLN A 247 -2.41 -25.28 -12.06
CA GLN A 247 -2.90 -26.62 -11.73
C GLN A 247 -3.63 -27.23 -12.92
#